data_AF-A0A2P4T8X8-F1
#
_entry.id   AF-A0A2P4T8X8-F1
#
_cell.length_a   1.000
_cell.length_b   1.000
_cell.length_c   1.000
_cell.angle_alpha   90.00
_cell.angle_beta   90.00
_cell.angle_gamma   90.00
#
_symmetry.space_group_name_H-M   'P 1'
#
loop_
_entity.id
_entity.type
_entity.pdbx_description
1 polymer ?
#
loop_
_entity_poly.entity_id
_entity_poly.type
_entity_poly.pdbx_seq_one_letter_code
_entity_poly.pdbx_strand_id
1 'polypeptide(L)'
;EFRNDFLELLRRRFGLCKVDETPKGWYIQYIDRDPETIRRQQEQERKKKQDLDDEEKTAKFIEQQVRRGLEGKELEEPVYTELNRENEEEKVAFNLNKGASTSVAASSKTSSVLGPSALKMAEGAVKRKESAHSSGQSKEKKKKSALDEIMELEEEKKRTSRTDYWLQPEIIVKIVTKKLGEKYHKKKAVVKEVIDKYTAVVKMIDSGDKLKLDQTHLETVIPAPGKKVMVLNGGYRGNEGILESINEKKFSATIIIDSGPLKGRRVEGIQYEDISKLA
;
A
#
# COMPACT_ATOMS: atom_id res chain seq x y z
N GLU A 1 55.17 22.41 -10.35
CA GLU A 1 55.04 21.44 -11.46
C GLU A 1 54.09 20.27 -11.15
N PHE A 2 54.06 19.71 -9.94
CA PHE A 2 53.17 18.58 -9.57
C PHE A 2 51.64 18.78 -9.73
N ARG A 3 51.14 20.03 -9.80
CA ARG A 3 49.69 20.32 -9.84
C ARG A 3 49.06 20.12 -11.21
N ASN A 4 49.81 20.38 -12.28
CA ASN A 4 49.30 20.23 -13.65
C ASN A 4 49.29 18.76 -14.08
N ASP A 5 50.33 18.00 -13.71
CA ASP A 5 50.43 16.57 -13.99
C ASP A 5 49.28 15.75 -13.38
N PHE A 6 48.82 16.11 -12.17
CA PHE A 6 47.71 15.41 -11.51
C PHE A 6 46.36 15.64 -12.21
N LEU A 7 46.11 16.88 -12.65
CA LEU A 7 44.90 17.21 -13.42
C LEU A 7 44.91 16.57 -14.81
N GLU A 8 46.07 16.53 -15.46
CA GLU A 8 46.22 15.93 -16.78
C GLU A 8 46.07 14.41 -16.72
N LEU A 9 46.56 13.77 -15.64
CA LEU A 9 46.31 12.35 -15.36
C LEU A 9 44.81 12.04 -15.17
N LEU A 10 44.07 12.88 -14.44
CA LEU A 10 42.62 12.71 -14.25
C LEU A 10 41.84 12.89 -15.55
N ARG A 11 42.21 13.88 -16.38
CA ARG A 11 41.59 14.07 -17.70
C ARG A 11 41.88 12.91 -18.66
N ARG A 12 43.13 12.43 -18.70
CA ARG A 12 43.60 11.43 -19.66
C ARG A 12 43.23 9.99 -19.27
N ARG A 13 43.22 9.65 -17.98
CA ARG A 13 42.98 8.29 -17.50
C ARG A 13 41.53 8.03 -17.08
N PHE A 14 40.84 9.06 -16.59
CA PHE A 14 39.52 8.89 -16.02
C PHE A 14 38.41 9.58 -16.82
N GLY A 15 38.60 10.71 -17.50
CA GLY A 15 37.52 11.33 -18.29
C GLY A 15 36.24 11.67 -17.48
N LEU A 16 36.35 11.59 -16.14
CA LEU A 16 35.28 11.60 -15.13
C LEU A 16 34.99 13.00 -14.58
N CYS A 17 35.79 14.02 -14.93
CA CYS A 17 35.64 15.35 -14.34
C CYS A 17 35.84 16.46 -15.38
N LYS A 18 34.95 17.45 -15.35
CA LYS A 18 35.17 18.77 -15.96
C LYS A 18 35.75 19.69 -14.89
N VAL A 19 36.86 20.37 -15.21
CA VAL A 19 37.54 21.28 -14.29
C VAL A 19 37.60 22.66 -14.95
N ASP A 20 36.90 23.63 -14.37
CA ASP A 20 36.85 25.02 -14.82
C ASP A 20 37.60 25.90 -13.80
N GLU A 21 38.53 26.74 -14.29
CA GLU A 21 39.35 27.62 -13.46
C GLU A 21 38.75 29.04 -13.45
N THR A 22 38.37 29.53 -12.27
CA THR A 22 37.82 30.88 -12.08
C THR A 22 38.69 31.68 -11.11
N PRO A 23 38.62 33.04 -11.08
CA PRO A 23 39.46 33.87 -10.22
C PRO A 23 39.33 33.60 -8.71
N LYS A 24 38.30 32.85 -8.29
CA LYS A 24 38.06 32.46 -6.89
C LYS A 24 38.52 31.03 -6.55
N GLY A 25 39.08 30.30 -7.51
CA GLY A 25 39.55 28.92 -7.30
C GLY A 25 39.04 27.95 -8.37
N TRP A 26 39.28 26.66 -8.14
CA TRP A 26 39.00 25.58 -9.08
C TRP A 26 37.65 24.94 -8.81
N TYR A 27 36.82 24.84 -9.83
CA TYR A 27 35.57 24.08 -9.78
C TYR A 27 35.75 22.75 -10.50
N ILE A 28 35.60 21.66 -9.74
CA ILE A 28 35.66 20.29 -10.26
C ILE A 28 34.23 19.75 -10.25
N GLN A 29 33.65 19.52 -11.43
CA GLN A 29 32.37 18.87 -11.60
C GLN A 29 32.60 17.43 -12.06
N TYR A 30 32.28 16.47 -11.21
CA TYR A 30 32.29 15.06 -11.56
C TYR A 30 31.15 14.78 -12.53
N ILE A 31 31.48 14.20 -13.69
CA ILE A 31 30.54 13.72 -14.70
C ILE A 31 30.62 12.20 -14.64
N ASP A 32 29.66 11.60 -13.97
CA ASP A 32 29.50 10.16 -13.92
C ASP A 32 29.15 9.63 -15.33
N ARG A 33 30.13 9.02 -16.00
CA ARG A 33 30.02 8.44 -17.33
C ARG A 33 30.00 6.91 -17.26
N ASP A 34 29.63 6.33 -16.12
CA ASP A 34 29.44 4.88 -16.07
C ASP A 34 28.22 4.46 -16.89
N PRO A 35 28.38 3.51 -17.84
CA PRO A 35 27.32 3.07 -18.74
C PRO A 35 26.14 2.40 -18.00
N GLU A 36 26.36 1.93 -16.77
CA GLU A 36 25.30 1.36 -15.93
C GLU A 36 24.37 2.43 -15.34
N THR A 37 24.93 3.56 -14.91
CA THR A 37 24.15 4.70 -14.39
C THR A 37 23.29 5.30 -15.49
N ILE A 38 23.86 5.45 -16.71
CA ILE A 38 23.14 5.95 -17.89
C ILE A 38 22.01 4.99 -18.30
N ARG A 39 22.26 3.67 -18.31
CA ARG A 39 21.23 2.66 -18.62
C ARG A 39 20.07 2.68 -17.62
N ARG A 40 20.38 2.78 -16.33
CA ARG A 40 19.37 2.87 -15.27
C ARG A 40 18.52 4.13 -15.41
N GLN A 41 19.15 5.25 -15.79
CA GLN A 41 18.45 6.53 -15.99
C GLN A 41 17.56 6.49 -17.24
N GLN A 42 18.05 5.92 -18.36
CA GLN A 42 17.26 5.70 -19.58
C GLN A 42 16.09 4.74 -19.36
N GLU A 43 16.29 3.68 -18.56
CA GLU A 43 15.21 2.75 -18.22
C GLU A 43 14.15 3.43 -17.35
N GLN A 44 14.55 4.25 -16.38
CA GLN A 44 13.63 5.07 -15.59
C GLN A 44 12.88 6.08 -16.45
N GLU A 45 13.54 6.74 -17.40
CA GLU A 45 12.88 7.66 -18.33
C GLU A 45 11.94 6.96 -19.31
N ARG A 46 12.34 5.79 -19.84
CA ARG A 46 11.48 4.97 -20.70
C ARG A 46 10.24 4.51 -19.95
N LYS A 47 10.41 4.09 -18.68
CA LYS A 47 9.29 3.70 -17.82
C LYS A 47 8.38 4.88 -17.51
N LYS A 48 8.94 6.03 -17.12
CA LYS A 48 8.16 7.27 -16.91
C LYS A 48 7.40 7.71 -18.17
N LYS A 49 8.00 7.56 -19.34
CA LYS A 49 7.35 7.88 -20.61
C LYS A 49 6.20 6.94 -20.93
N GLN A 50 6.34 5.65 -20.61
CA GLN A 50 5.25 4.67 -20.74
C GLN A 50 4.13 4.97 -19.74
N ASP A 51 4.49 5.24 -18.48
CA ASP A 51 3.54 5.59 -17.42
C ASP A 51 2.77 6.88 -17.76
N LEU A 52 3.43 7.91 -18.33
CA LEU A 52 2.79 9.14 -18.80
C LEU A 52 1.82 8.90 -19.96
N ASP A 53 2.18 8.02 -20.92
CA ASP A 53 1.31 7.69 -22.07
C ASP A 53 0.06 6.90 -21.63
N ASP A 54 0.20 6.06 -20.60
CA ASP A 54 -0.93 5.35 -19.99
C ASP A 54 -1.77 6.29 -19.11
N GLU A 55 -1.15 7.21 -18.37
CA GLU A 55 -1.84 8.24 -17.59
C GLU A 55 -2.66 9.18 -18.49
N GLU A 56 -2.13 9.60 -19.64
CA GLU A 56 -2.89 10.40 -20.63
C GLU A 56 -4.10 9.64 -21.21
N LYS A 57 -3.94 8.33 -21.48
CA LYS A 57 -5.06 7.49 -21.94
C LYS A 57 -6.13 7.35 -20.87
N THR A 58 -5.72 7.17 -19.60
CA THR A 58 -6.67 7.08 -18.48
C THR A 58 -7.35 8.42 -18.21
N ALA A 59 -6.64 9.54 -18.29
CA ALA A 59 -7.19 10.88 -18.12
C ALA A 59 -8.25 11.20 -19.20
N LYS A 60 -7.97 10.89 -20.48
CA LYS A 60 -8.96 11.04 -21.57
C LYS A 60 -10.19 10.17 -21.37
N PHE A 61 -10.02 8.96 -20.86
CA PHE A 61 -11.16 8.08 -20.56
C PHE A 61 -12.02 8.60 -19.40
N ILE A 62 -11.38 9.14 -18.35
CA ILE A 62 -12.07 9.80 -17.23
C ILE A 62 -12.80 11.05 -17.72
N GLU A 63 -12.13 11.90 -18.50
CA GLU A 63 -12.70 13.12 -19.06
C GLU A 63 -13.92 12.81 -19.95
N GLN A 64 -13.85 11.75 -20.76
CA GLN A 64 -14.97 11.34 -21.61
C GLN A 64 -16.16 10.79 -20.80
N GLN A 65 -15.91 10.10 -19.67
CA GLN A 65 -16.97 9.70 -18.73
C GLN A 65 -17.60 10.91 -18.02
N VAL A 66 -16.78 11.87 -17.59
CA VAL A 66 -17.25 13.12 -16.98
C VAL A 66 -18.08 13.92 -17.96
N ARG A 67 -17.61 14.08 -19.20
CA ARG A 67 -18.33 14.80 -20.27
C ARG A 67 -19.67 14.15 -20.59
N ARG A 68 -19.72 12.82 -20.68
CA ARG A 68 -20.99 12.09 -20.90
C ARG A 68 -21.94 12.23 -19.70
N GLY A 69 -21.42 12.39 -18.48
CA GLY A 69 -22.21 12.68 -17.29
C GLY A 69 -22.68 14.14 -17.22
N LEU A 70 -21.89 15.08 -17.75
CA LEU A 70 -22.21 16.51 -17.80
C LEU A 70 -23.17 16.87 -18.94
N GLU A 71 -23.08 16.22 -20.10
CA GLU A 71 -24.03 16.39 -21.21
C GLU A 71 -25.43 15.81 -20.89
N GLY A 72 -25.57 15.04 -19.80
CA GLY A 72 -26.86 14.65 -19.22
C GLY A 72 -27.37 15.56 -18.10
N LYS A 73 -26.63 16.62 -17.77
CA LYS A 73 -26.97 17.58 -16.72
C LYS A 73 -26.58 18.98 -17.18
N GLU A 74 -27.43 19.58 -18.00
CA GLU A 74 -27.38 21.03 -18.26
C GLU A 74 -27.28 21.76 -16.93
N LEU A 75 -26.36 22.73 -16.90
CA LEU A 75 -26.12 23.64 -15.79
C LEU A 75 -27.35 24.54 -15.63
N GLU A 76 -28.35 24.08 -14.87
CA GLU A 76 -29.21 25.00 -14.14
C GLU A 76 -28.52 25.31 -12.81
N GLU A 77 -28.03 26.55 -12.68
CA GLU A 77 -27.67 27.11 -11.39
C GLU A 77 -28.85 26.91 -10.43
N PRO A 78 -28.66 26.36 -9.21
CA PRO A 78 -29.76 26.15 -8.29
C PRO A 78 -30.24 27.49 -7.75
N VAL A 79 -31.19 28.11 -8.45
CA VAL A 79 -32.01 29.18 -7.91
C VAL A 79 -32.95 28.56 -6.90
N TYR A 80 -32.65 28.73 -5.61
CA TYR A 80 -33.54 28.35 -4.53
C TYR A 80 -34.84 29.15 -4.65
N THR A 81 -35.94 28.46 -4.91
CA THR A 81 -37.30 29.01 -4.76
C THR A 81 -37.94 28.37 -3.53
N GLU A 82 -38.41 29.21 -2.62
CA GLU A 82 -39.07 28.78 -1.39
C GLU A 82 -40.44 28.16 -1.70
N LEU A 83 -40.75 27.05 -1.04
CA LEU A 83 -42.03 26.36 -1.12
C LEU A 83 -43.12 27.19 -0.42
N ASN A 84 -43.88 27.96 -1.19
CA ASN A 84 -45.07 28.63 -0.68
C ASN A 84 -46.23 27.63 -0.62
N ARG A 85 -46.64 27.25 0.60
CA ARG A 85 -47.85 26.45 0.85
C ARG A 85 -49.03 27.39 1.05
N GLU A 86 -49.98 27.42 0.10
CA GLU A 86 -51.23 28.17 0.28
C GLU A 86 -52.35 27.36 0.96
N ASN A 87 -52.11 26.12 1.39
CA ASN A 87 -53.09 25.37 2.18
C ASN A 87 -52.41 24.34 3.10
N GLU A 88 -52.68 24.41 4.41
CA GLU A 88 -51.95 23.67 5.46
C GLU A 88 -52.63 22.35 5.88
N GLU A 89 -53.65 21.87 5.15
CA GLU A 89 -54.43 20.69 5.57
C GLU A 89 -54.40 19.48 4.63
N GLU A 90 -53.60 19.49 3.55
CA GLU A 90 -53.50 18.31 2.68
C GLU A 90 -52.33 17.39 3.07
N LYS A 91 -52.68 16.16 3.45
CA LYS A 91 -51.75 15.13 3.92
C LYS A 91 -50.83 14.68 2.78
N VAL A 92 -49.53 14.95 2.90
CA VAL A 92 -48.51 14.55 1.91
C VAL A 92 -48.32 13.02 1.95
N ALA A 93 -48.92 12.31 0.99
CA ALA A 93 -48.74 10.88 0.81
C ALA A 93 -47.57 10.60 -0.14
N PHE A 94 -46.44 10.13 0.39
CA PHE A 94 -45.33 9.63 -0.42
C PHE A 94 -45.61 8.18 -0.85
N ASN A 95 -46.15 7.98 -2.06
CA ASN A 95 -46.22 6.67 -2.68
C ASN A 95 -44.85 6.29 -3.26
N LEU A 96 -44.04 5.62 -2.45
CA LEU A 96 -42.76 5.06 -2.87
C LEU A 96 -42.97 3.63 -3.38
N ASN A 97 -43.24 3.45 -4.67
CA ASN A 97 -43.25 2.13 -5.30
C ASN A 97 -41.81 1.59 -5.40
N LYS A 98 -41.33 1.04 -4.29
CA LYS A 98 -40.11 0.26 -4.21
C LYS A 98 -40.36 -1.09 -4.88
N GLY A 99 -39.78 -1.27 -6.07
CA GLY A 99 -39.75 -2.54 -6.76
C GLY A 99 -39.11 -3.62 -5.86
N ALA A 100 -39.89 -4.66 -5.59
CA ALA A 100 -39.39 -5.97 -5.22
C ALA A 100 -40.48 -7.01 -5.52
N SER A 101 -40.13 -7.95 -6.40
CA SER A 101 -40.43 -9.37 -6.27
C SER A 101 -41.90 -9.79 -6.21
N THR A 102 -42.42 -10.30 -7.33
CA THR A 102 -43.46 -11.33 -7.31
C THR A 102 -43.07 -12.49 -8.22
N SER A 103 -42.45 -13.49 -7.61
CA SER A 103 -42.76 -14.88 -7.90
C SER A 103 -44.23 -15.13 -7.54
N VAL A 104 -45.05 -15.63 -8.47
CA VAL A 104 -45.95 -16.78 -8.29
C VAL A 104 -46.63 -17.13 -9.61
N ALA A 105 -46.87 -18.43 -9.75
CA ALA A 105 -47.32 -19.14 -10.93
C ALA A 105 -48.83 -19.05 -11.21
N ALA A 106 -49.15 -19.38 -12.46
CA ALA A 106 -50.20 -20.31 -12.91
C ALA A 106 -51.44 -19.77 -13.65
N SER A 107 -51.65 -20.43 -14.82
CA SER A 107 -52.88 -20.60 -15.63
C SER A 107 -53.35 -19.41 -16.48
N SER A 108 -53.80 -19.56 -17.74
CA SER A 108 -53.95 -20.72 -18.64
C SER A 108 -54.36 -20.24 -20.05
N LYS A 109 -53.79 -20.86 -21.09
CA LYS A 109 -54.27 -21.10 -22.48
C LYS A 109 -55.01 -19.99 -23.26
N THR A 110 -54.50 -19.65 -24.45
CA THR A 110 -55.19 -19.89 -25.75
C THR A 110 -54.23 -19.72 -26.95
N SER A 111 -54.45 -20.58 -27.94
CA SER A 111 -53.94 -20.69 -29.30
C SER A 111 -53.72 -19.39 -30.09
N SER A 112 -52.65 -19.31 -30.90
CA SER A 112 -52.66 -19.66 -32.34
C SER A 112 -51.44 -19.09 -33.08
N VAL A 113 -50.70 -19.98 -33.77
CA VAL A 113 -50.17 -19.91 -35.15
C VAL A 113 -49.42 -18.64 -35.62
N LEU A 114 -48.33 -18.90 -36.38
CA LEU A 114 -47.48 -18.08 -37.28
C LEU A 114 -46.02 -18.11 -36.75
N GLY A 115 -45.11 -19.00 -37.15
CA GLY A 115 -44.64 -19.34 -38.50
C GLY A 115 -43.13 -19.01 -38.57
N PRO A 116 -42.20 -19.96 -38.84
CA PRO A 116 -40.76 -19.71 -38.79
C PRO A 116 -40.14 -19.46 -40.18
N SER A 117 -39.02 -18.73 -40.19
CA SER A 117 -37.90 -18.74 -41.18
C SER A 117 -37.66 -17.43 -41.92
N ALA A 118 -36.41 -16.93 -41.86
CA ALA A 118 -35.66 -16.46 -43.02
C ALA A 118 -34.19 -16.09 -42.67
N LEU A 119 -33.24 -16.90 -43.18
CA LEU A 119 -31.93 -16.52 -43.75
C LEU A 119 -30.84 -16.00 -42.77
N LYS A 120 -29.78 -16.74 -42.38
CA LYS A 120 -28.66 -17.35 -43.14
C LYS A 120 -28.02 -16.40 -44.17
N MET A 121 -26.78 -15.96 -43.90
CA MET A 121 -25.60 -15.70 -44.77
C MET A 121 -24.58 -14.87 -43.92
N ALA A 122 -23.26 -15.06 -43.91
CA ALA A 122 -22.37 -15.93 -44.65
C ALA A 122 -21.10 -16.20 -43.81
N GLU A 123 -20.59 -17.40 -44.03
CA GLU A 123 -19.35 -17.99 -43.56
C GLU A 123 -18.17 -17.38 -44.35
N GLY A 124 -17.09 -17.01 -43.65
CA GLY A 124 -15.83 -16.56 -44.24
C GLY A 124 -14.67 -17.28 -43.56
N ALA A 125 -14.26 -18.38 -44.17
CA ALA A 125 -13.31 -19.35 -43.66
C ALA A 125 -11.85 -18.88 -43.70
N VAL A 126 -11.08 -19.13 -42.62
CA VAL A 126 -9.68 -19.55 -42.73
C VAL A 126 -9.40 -20.66 -41.71
N LYS A 127 -9.25 -21.89 -42.24
CA LYS A 127 -8.81 -23.11 -41.56
C LYS A 127 -7.29 -23.16 -41.44
N ARG A 128 -6.81 -23.57 -40.24
CA ARG A 128 -5.68 -24.49 -39.91
C ARG A 128 -5.00 -23.98 -38.63
N LYS A 129 -4.77 -24.75 -37.56
CA LYS A 129 -4.60 -26.20 -37.40
C LYS A 129 -4.77 -26.52 -35.90
N GLU A 130 -5.51 -27.56 -35.57
CA GLU A 130 -5.62 -28.13 -34.21
C GLU A 130 -4.30 -28.77 -33.75
N SER A 131 -4.06 -28.71 -32.45
CA SER A 131 -3.58 -29.85 -31.68
C SER A 131 -4.34 -29.89 -30.37
N ALA A 132 -5.12 -30.94 -30.20
CA ALA A 132 -5.93 -31.20 -29.01
C ALA A 132 -5.11 -31.90 -27.90
N HIS A 133 -5.67 -31.80 -26.68
CA HIS A 133 -5.45 -32.60 -25.48
C HIS A 133 -4.41 -32.12 -24.45
N SER A 134 -4.90 -31.52 -23.36
CA SER A 134 -5.02 -32.26 -22.10
C SER A 134 -6.08 -31.65 -21.18
N SER A 135 -6.90 -32.54 -20.64
CA SER A 135 -7.93 -32.32 -19.64
C SER A 135 -7.34 -31.94 -18.29
N GLY A 136 -7.92 -30.94 -17.61
CA GLY A 136 -7.59 -30.66 -16.21
C GLY A 136 -8.44 -29.55 -15.62
N GLN A 137 -9.51 -29.95 -14.93
CA GLN A 137 -10.36 -29.17 -14.01
C GLN A 137 -9.90 -27.73 -13.71
N SER A 138 -10.54 -26.74 -14.36
CA SER A 138 -10.53 -25.37 -13.87
C SER A 138 -11.49 -25.26 -12.68
N LYS A 139 -10.94 -25.48 -11.48
CA LYS A 139 -11.55 -25.00 -10.24
C LYS A 139 -11.90 -23.54 -10.41
N GLU A 140 -13.13 -23.19 -10.04
CA GLU A 140 -13.62 -21.83 -9.84
C GLU A 140 -12.63 -21.02 -9.00
N LYS A 141 -11.66 -20.38 -9.66
CA LYS A 141 -10.97 -19.23 -9.07
C LYS A 141 -11.94 -18.08 -9.22
N LYS A 142 -12.65 -17.76 -8.14
CA LYS A 142 -13.29 -16.45 -7.96
C LYS A 142 -12.33 -15.41 -8.53
N LYS A 143 -12.76 -14.72 -9.57
CA LYS A 143 -12.02 -13.58 -10.13
C LYS A 143 -11.78 -12.64 -8.95
N LYS A 144 -10.51 -12.49 -8.54
CA LYS A 144 -10.13 -11.54 -7.49
C LYS A 144 -10.73 -10.19 -7.88
N SER A 145 -11.40 -9.53 -6.94
CA SER A 145 -12.02 -8.23 -7.21
C SER A 145 -10.93 -7.22 -7.58
N ALA A 146 -11.23 -6.23 -8.43
CA ALA A 146 -10.31 -5.12 -8.70
C ALA A 146 -9.82 -4.44 -7.40
N LEU A 147 -10.64 -4.50 -6.33
CA LEU A 147 -10.29 -4.06 -4.98
C LEU A 147 -9.26 -4.97 -4.29
N ASP A 148 -9.32 -6.29 -4.47
CA ASP A 148 -8.35 -7.22 -3.89
C ASP A 148 -6.98 -7.08 -4.55
N GLU A 149 -6.95 -6.81 -5.87
CA GLU A 149 -5.70 -6.60 -6.61
C GLU A 149 -5.06 -5.26 -6.27
N ILE A 150 -5.85 -4.19 -6.09
CA ILE A 150 -5.37 -2.90 -5.56
C ILE A 150 -4.84 -3.08 -4.13
N MET A 151 -5.52 -3.85 -3.29
CA MET A 151 -5.09 -4.12 -1.91
C MET A 151 -3.79 -4.93 -1.86
N GLU A 152 -3.63 -5.93 -2.72
CA GLU A 152 -2.42 -6.76 -2.83
C GLU A 152 -1.21 -5.92 -3.29
N LEU A 153 -1.40 -5.01 -4.26
CA LEU A 153 -0.37 -4.05 -4.70
C LEU A 153 0.00 -3.02 -3.62
N GLU A 154 -0.98 -2.56 -2.84
CA GLU A 154 -0.73 -1.66 -1.71
C GLU A 154 0.00 -2.38 -0.56
N GLU A 155 -0.33 -3.66 -0.32
CA GLU A 155 0.40 -4.54 0.59
C GLU A 155 1.84 -4.77 0.15
N GLU A 156 2.10 -4.93 -1.15
CA GLU A 156 3.45 -5.07 -1.68
C GLU A 156 4.27 -3.77 -1.52
N LYS A 157 3.68 -2.60 -1.77
CA LYS A 157 4.30 -1.28 -1.47
C LYS A 157 4.55 -1.09 0.02
N LYS A 158 3.67 -1.65 0.85
CA LYS A 158 3.84 -1.68 2.30
C LYS A 158 4.94 -2.64 2.76
N ARG A 159 5.21 -3.72 2.00
CA ARG A 159 6.40 -4.58 2.23
C ARG A 159 7.71 -3.85 1.94
N THR A 160 7.74 -2.95 0.95
CA THR A 160 8.92 -2.12 0.67
C THR A 160 9.12 -0.98 1.70
N SER A 161 8.15 -0.78 2.60
CA SER A 161 8.20 0.22 3.68
C SER A 161 9.01 -0.26 4.91
N ARG A 162 9.75 -1.37 4.79
CA ARG A 162 10.65 -1.86 5.86
C ARG A 162 11.67 -0.77 6.18
N THR A 163 11.58 -0.21 7.38
CA THR A 163 12.57 0.74 7.87
C THR A 163 13.62 0.04 8.72
N ASP A 164 14.83 0.58 8.74
CA ASP A 164 15.91 0.11 9.62
C ASP A 164 15.65 0.44 11.10
N TYR A 165 14.93 1.53 11.35
CA TYR A 165 14.49 1.91 12.69
C TYR A 165 13.13 1.30 13.03
N TRP A 166 13.01 0.75 14.24
CA TRP A 166 11.81 0.06 14.71
C TRP A 166 11.23 0.66 16.00
N LEU A 167 11.95 1.55 16.69
CA LEU A 167 11.48 2.14 17.94
C LEU A 167 10.19 2.94 17.74
N GLN A 168 9.26 2.74 18.66
CA GLN A 168 8.01 3.49 18.80
C GLN A 168 7.80 3.82 20.29
N PRO A 169 7.11 4.93 20.62
CA PRO A 169 6.71 5.21 22.00
C PRO A 169 5.65 4.20 22.48
N GLU A 170 5.46 4.15 23.80
CA GLU A 170 4.42 3.34 24.46
C GLU A 170 4.55 1.82 24.27
N ILE A 171 5.76 1.35 23.99
CA ILE A 171 6.09 -0.08 23.96
C ILE A 171 6.99 -0.47 25.12
N ILE A 172 6.92 -1.73 25.53
CA ILE A 172 7.82 -2.33 26.50
C ILE A 172 8.98 -2.98 25.74
N VAL A 173 10.21 -2.68 26.16
CA VAL A 173 11.45 -3.23 25.61
C VAL A 173 12.29 -3.85 26.73
N LYS A 174 13.19 -4.75 26.37
CA LYS A 174 14.17 -5.36 27.27
C LYS A 174 15.55 -4.81 26.96
N ILE A 175 16.26 -4.37 27.99
CA ILE A 175 17.61 -3.85 27.86
C ILE A 175 18.58 -5.02 27.79
N VAL A 176 19.37 -5.10 26.71
CA VAL A 176 20.35 -6.19 26.50
C VAL A 176 21.79 -5.73 26.72
N THR A 177 22.05 -4.43 26.79
CA THR A 177 23.41 -3.92 27.03
C THR A 177 23.86 -4.15 28.47
N LYS A 178 25.13 -4.53 28.63
CA LYS A 178 25.82 -4.59 29.92
C LYS A 178 26.57 -3.29 30.26
N LYS A 179 26.67 -2.36 29.31
CA LYS A 179 27.48 -1.13 29.43
C LYS A 179 26.99 -0.18 30.53
N LEU A 180 25.69 -0.20 30.84
CA LEU A 180 25.09 0.61 31.90
C LEU A 180 25.11 -0.08 33.29
N GLY A 181 25.77 -1.24 33.39
CA GLY A 181 25.85 -2.07 34.58
C GLY A 181 24.84 -3.22 34.58
N GLU A 182 25.15 -4.27 35.35
CA GLU A 182 24.33 -5.48 35.44
C GLU A 182 22.94 -5.25 36.02
N LYS A 183 22.75 -4.16 36.77
CA LYS A 183 21.46 -3.75 37.33
C LYS A 183 20.36 -3.55 36.27
N TYR A 184 20.71 -3.13 35.05
CA TYR A 184 19.76 -2.86 33.97
C TYR A 184 19.72 -3.97 32.92
N HIS A 185 20.70 -4.86 32.92
CA HIS A 185 20.78 -5.94 31.94
C HIS A 185 19.62 -6.93 32.14
N LYS A 186 18.95 -7.29 31.03
CA LYS A 186 17.74 -8.14 30.98
C LYS A 186 16.53 -7.60 31.74
N LYS A 187 16.55 -6.33 32.14
CA LYS A 187 15.40 -5.67 32.75
C LYS A 187 14.49 -5.06 31.70
N LYS A 188 13.21 -4.93 32.04
CA LYS A 188 12.17 -4.37 31.17
C LYS A 188 12.02 -2.87 31.45
N ALA A 189 11.82 -2.11 30.38
CA ALA A 189 11.60 -0.69 30.42
C ALA A 189 10.49 -0.30 29.44
N VAL A 190 9.81 0.81 29.72
CA VAL A 190 8.80 1.41 28.83
C VAL A 190 9.46 2.51 28.03
N VAL A 191 9.32 2.48 26.70
CA VAL A 191 9.74 3.58 25.82
C VAL A 191 8.78 4.75 26.01
N LYS A 192 9.30 5.88 26.47
CA LYS A 192 8.51 7.11 26.65
C LYS A 192 8.59 8.02 25.44
N GLU A 193 9.77 8.13 24.85
CA GLU A 193 10.03 9.01 23.72
C GLU A 193 11.10 8.38 22.81
N VAL A 194 11.02 8.68 21.51
CA VAL A 194 12.02 8.26 20.51
C VAL A 194 12.63 9.53 19.90
N ILE A 195 13.94 9.65 20.00
CA ILE A 195 14.77 10.76 19.51
C ILE A 195 15.59 10.25 18.33
N ASP A 196 15.68 11.04 17.27
CA ASP A 196 16.48 10.74 16.07
C ASP A 196 16.17 9.39 15.43
N LYS A 197 14.96 8.84 15.63
CA LYS A 197 14.46 7.54 15.15
C LYS A 197 15.15 6.29 15.75
N TYR A 198 16.40 6.41 16.16
CA TYR A 198 17.23 5.29 16.65
C TYR A 198 17.42 5.27 18.16
N THR A 199 17.23 6.40 18.84
CA THR A 199 17.47 6.50 20.28
C THR A 199 16.15 6.57 21.04
N ALA A 200 15.95 5.70 22.02
CA ALA A 200 14.80 5.75 22.92
C ALA A 200 15.18 6.35 24.28
N VAL A 201 14.28 7.17 24.81
CA VAL A 201 14.23 7.49 26.24
C VAL A 201 13.31 6.48 26.90
N VAL A 202 13.91 5.56 27.66
CA VAL A 202 13.21 4.48 28.33
C VAL A 202 13.11 4.75 29.83
N LYS A 203 11.98 4.36 30.43
CA LYS A 203 11.77 4.36 31.88
C LYS A 203 11.73 2.93 32.39
N MET A 204 12.62 2.58 33.31
CA MET A 204 12.65 1.25 33.93
C MET A 204 11.33 0.95 34.63
N ILE A 205 10.80 -0.27 34.47
CA ILE A 205 9.57 -0.68 35.16
C ILE A 205 9.86 -0.94 36.65
N ASP A 206 11.01 -1.56 36.96
CA ASP A 206 11.38 -1.93 38.33
C ASP A 206 11.87 -0.71 39.14
N SER A 207 12.87 0.01 38.62
CA SER A 207 13.55 1.10 39.34
C SER A 207 12.95 2.48 39.11
N GLY A 208 12.19 2.69 38.03
CA GLY A 208 11.70 4.01 37.64
C GLY A 208 12.73 4.94 36.98
N ASP A 209 14.00 4.54 36.94
CA ASP A 209 15.10 5.27 36.31
C ASP A 209 14.83 5.56 34.83
N LYS A 210 15.26 6.74 34.36
CA LYS A 210 15.18 7.13 32.95
C LYS A 210 16.56 6.97 32.30
N LEU A 211 16.61 6.26 31.18
CA LEU A 211 17.84 5.98 30.44
C LEU A 211 17.65 6.36 28.96
N LYS A 212 18.71 6.88 28.34
CA LYS A 212 18.77 7.12 26.89
C LYS A 212 19.58 6.01 26.25
N LEU A 213 18.95 5.21 25.39
CA LEU A 213 19.54 4.02 24.78
C LEU A 213 19.22 3.94 23.30
N ASP A 214 20.22 3.55 22.51
CA ASP A 214 20.05 3.22 21.10
C ASP A 214 19.29 1.89 20.92
N GLN A 215 18.57 1.74 19.81
CA GLN A 215 17.80 0.54 19.48
C GLN A 215 18.64 -0.74 19.49
N THR A 216 19.94 -0.66 19.17
CA THR A 216 20.87 -1.81 19.20
C THR A 216 21.07 -2.41 20.60
N HIS A 217 20.76 -1.64 21.64
CA HIS A 217 20.86 -2.07 23.04
C HIS A 217 19.51 -2.50 23.62
N LEU A 218 18.47 -2.55 22.80
CA LEU A 218 17.10 -2.87 23.16
C LEU A 218 16.61 -4.08 22.36
N GLU A 219 15.76 -4.88 22.98
CA GLU A 219 15.11 -6.04 22.39
C GLU A 219 13.59 -5.87 22.58
N THR A 220 12.80 -6.24 21.57
CA THR A 220 11.35 -6.25 21.67
C THR A 220 10.88 -7.27 22.70
N VAL A 221 9.72 -7.05 23.30
CA VAL A 221 9.15 -7.97 24.30
C VAL A 221 7.86 -8.54 23.77
N ILE A 222 7.83 -9.85 23.54
CA ILE A 222 6.62 -10.56 23.14
C ILE A 222 5.82 -10.90 24.41
N PRO A 223 4.56 -10.43 24.57
CA PRO A 223 3.75 -10.77 25.72
C PRO A 223 3.16 -12.18 25.60
N ALA A 224 2.39 -12.61 26.60
CA ALA A 224 1.57 -13.80 26.48
C ALA A 224 0.44 -13.60 25.45
N PRO A 225 -0.05 -14.67 24.80
CA PRO A 225 -1.26 -14.63 23.98
C PRO A 225 -2.44 -13.95 24.69
N GLY A 226 -3.26 -13.22 23.94
CA GLY A 226 -4.37 -12.41 24.43
C GLY A 226 -3.99 -11.02 24.93
N LYS A 227 -2.71 -10.62 24.86
CA LYS A 227 -2.25 -9.28 25.26
C LYS A 227 -2.04 -8.36 24.06
N LYS A 228 -2.14 -7.05 24.31
CA LYS A 228 -1.91 -6.01 23.32
C LYS A 228 -0.43 -5.89 22.94
N VAL A 229 -0.20 -5.70 21.65
CA VAL A 229 1.09 -5.49 21.00
C VAL A 229 0.98 -4.35 20.00
N MET A 230 2.09 -3.67 19.75
CA MET A 230 2.25 -2.66 18.71
C MET A 230 3.08 -3.25 17.58
N VAL A 231 2.66 -3.03 16.34
CA VAL A 231 3.47 -3.36 15.15
C VAL A 231 4.45 -2.22 14.88
N LEU A 232 5.72 -2.57 14.83
CA LEU A 232 6.86 -1.66 14.76
C LEU A 232 7.38 -1.46 13.34
N ASN A 233 7.17 -2.45 12.46
CA ASN A 233 7.69 -2.46 11.10
C ASN A 233 6.76 -3.18 10.11
N GLY A 234 7.03 -3.02 8.82
CA GLY A 234 6.25 -3.60 7.73
C GLY A 234 4.93 -2.87 7.48
N GLY A 235 4.00 -3.54 6.79
CA GLY A 235 2.80 -2.89 6.26
C GLY A 235 1.74 -2.46 7.25
N TYR A 236 1.82 -2.98 8.47
CA TYR A 236 0.90 -2.67 9.57
C TYR A 236 1.58 -1.80 10.63
N ARG A 237 2.71 -1.17 10.30
CA ARG A 237 3.47 -0.33 11.23
C ARG A 237 2.58 0.74 11.85
N GLY A 238 2.64 0.86 13.18
CA GLY A 238 1.85 1.81 13.97
C GLY A 238 0.45 1.28 14.32
N ASN A 239 0.05 0.11 13.83
CA ASN A 239 -1.18 -0.52 14.27
C ASN A 239 -0.97 -1.28 15.59
N GLU A 240 -1.87 -1.07 16.53
CA GLU A 240 -2.09 -1.96 17.67
C GLU A 240 -2.80 -3.24 17.23
N GLY A 241 -2.46 -4.34 17.89
CA GLY A 241 -3.11 -5.62 17.75
C GLY A 241 -3.09 -6.45 19.03
N ILE A 242 -3.77 -7.59 19.00
CA ILE A 242 -3.78 -8.59 20.08
C ILE A 242 -2.98 -9.80 19.60
N LEU A 243 -2.00 -10.22 20.39
CA LEU A 243 -1.22 -11.41 20.11
C LEU A 243 -2.11 -12.65 20.24
N GLU A 244 -2.22 -13.47 19.19
CA GLU A 244 -3.02 -14.70 19.20
C GLU A 244 -2.14 -15.93 19.49
N SER A 245 -1.05 -16.08 18.76
CA SER A 245 -0.15 -17.23 18.89
C SER A 245 1.27 -16.89 18.50
N ILE A 246 2.23 -17.68 18.98
CA ILE A 246 3.65 -17.53 18.69
C ILE A 246 4.20 -18.82 18.08
N ASN A 247 5.15 -18.68 17.17
CA ASN A 247 5.85 -19.77 16.50
C ASN A 247 7.36 -19.60 16.71
N GLU A 248 7.86 -20.25 17.76
CA GLU A 248 9.27 -20.17 18.16
C GLU A 248 10.22 -20.70 17.09
N LYS A 249 9.80 -21.70 16.29
CA LYS A 249 10.66 -22.27 15.23
C LYS A 249 10.96 -21.29 14.10
N LYS A 250 10.02 -20.38 13.83
CA LYS A 250 10.13 -19.38 12.76
C LYS A 250 10.37 -17.97 13.29
N PHE A 251 10.54 -17.81 14.61
CA PHE A 251 10.64 -16.51 15.28
C PHE A 251 9.55 -15.53 14.83
N SER A 252 8.32 -16.04 14.71
CA SER A 252 7.18 -15.28 14.20
C SER A 252 5.94 -15.44 15.06
N ALA A 253 5.03 -14.49 14.95
CA ALA A 253 3.80 -14.41 15.71
C ALA A 253 2.61 -14.16 14.79
N THR A 254 1.44 -14.55 15.27
CA THR A 254 0.16 -14.21 14.68
C THR A 254 -0.54 -13.20 15.57
N ILE A 255 -0.99 -12.09 14.98
CA ILE A 255 -1.73 -11.05 15.69
C ILE A 255 -3.05 -10.77 14.99
N ILE A 256 -4.01 -10.25 15.75
CA ILE A 256 -5.25 -9.69 15.23
C ILE A 256 -5.16 -8.18 15.37
N ILE A 257 -5.27 -7.45 14.27
CA ILE A 257 -5.20 -5.99 14.28
C ILE A 257 -6.43 -5.43 15.03
N ASP A 258 -6.20 -4.56 16.02
CA ASP A 258 -7.27 -3.95 16.84
C ASP A 258 -7.51 -2.46 16.51
N SER A 259 -6.68 -1.89 15.62
CA SER A 259 -6.68 -0.46 15.28
C SER A 259 -6.69 -0.20 13.76
N GLY A 260 -7.21 0.96 13.36
CA GLY A 260 -7.21 1.41 11.97
C GLY A 260 -8.25 0.75 11.06
N PRO A 261 -8.19 0.98 9.74
CA PRO A 261 -9.18 0.48 8.77
C PRO A 261 -9.20 -1.05 8.64
N LEU A 262 -8.11 -1.71 9.02
CA LEU A 262 -7.93 -3.16 8.93
C LEU A 262 -8.21 -3.87 10.27
N LYS A 263 -8.97 -3.23 11.17
CA LYS A 263 -9.37 -3.83 12.44
C LYS A 263 -10.10 -5.17 12.24
N GLY A 264 -9.74 -6.16 13.05
CA GLY A 264 -10.24 -7.53 12.97
C GLY A 264 -9.47 -8.43 11.99
N ARG A 265 -8.54 -7.87 11.20
CA ARG A 265 -7.72 -8.68 10.30
C ARG A 265 -6.71 -9.51 11.09
N ARG A 266 -6.69 -10.81 10.80
CA ARG A 266 -5.70 -11.75 11.31
C ARG A 266 -4.47 -11.74 10.40
N VAL A 267 -3.31 -11.45 10.98
CA VAL A 267 -2.02 -11.36 10.28
C VAL A 267 -1.07 -12.39 10.88
N GLU A 268 -0.71 -13.38 10.07
CA GLU A 268 0.22 -14.45 10.46
C GLU A 268 1.65 -14.15 10.02
N GLY A 269 2.63 -14.71 10.72
CA GLY A 269 4.02 -14.73 10.27
C GLY A 269 4.77 -13.42 10.48
N ILE A 270 4.33 -12.57 11.40
CA ILE A 270 5.04 -11.32 11.75
C ILE A 270 6.26 -11.66 12.59
N GLN A 271 7.44 -11.11 12.26
CA GLN A 271 8.67 -11.40 13.00
C GLN A 271 8.63 -10.79 14.41
N TYR A 272 9.31 -11.42 15.37
CA TYR A 272 9.38 -10.88 16.74
C TYR A 272 10.02 -9.49 16.82
N GLU A 273 10.91 -9.14 15.88
CA GLU A 273 11.51 -7.80 15.80
C GLU A 273 10.51 -6.72 15.38
N ASP A 274 9.40 -7.11 14.76
CA ASP A 274 8.40 -6.21 14.20
C ASP A 274 7.23 -5.97 15.13
N ILE A 275 7.20 -6.60 16.29
CA ILE A 275 6.14 -6.44 17.27
C ILE A 275 6.73 -6.32 18.67
N SER A 276 6.13 -5.45 19.49
CA SER A 276 6.46 -5.42 20.91
C SER A 276 5.22 -5.19 21.75
N LYS A 277 5.26 -5.65 23.00
CA LYS A 277 4.20 -5.47 23.98
C LYS A 277 3.89 -3.98 24.16
N LEU A 278 2.60 -3.63 24.12
CA LEU A 278 2.12 -2.29 24.45
C LEU A 278 2.20 -2.05 25.97
N ALA A 279 2.63 -0.85 26.38
CA ALA A 279 2.88 -0.47 27.78
C ALA A 279 1.61 -0.31 28.62
#